data_AF-A0A086TIH5-F1
#
_entry.id   AF-A0A086TIH5-F1
#
_cell.length_a   1.000
_cell.length_b   1.000
_cell.length_c   1.000
_cell.angle_alpha   90.00
_cell.angle_beta   90.00
_cell.angle_gamma   90.00
#
_symmetry.space_group_name_H-M   'P 1'
#
loop_
_entity.id
_entity.type
_entity.pdbx_description
1 polymer ?
#
loop_
_entity_poly.entity_id
_entity_poly.type
_entity_poly.pdbx_seq_one_letter_code
_entity_poly.pdbx_strand_id
1 'polypeptide(L)'
;MDYTEISKEIKKYVRKSTYIAMNKEERKLYLKAVKRLAHKLDELDESSSTSSDEVIKPQRKEYTKPVYRKLNSRSINFVGMRFHGDHRFSCDDTIKLKKEDNNPKDSNAIKVMLMKDKKWKHVAYVAREDAMWLRTVDEFEKLSLKWEKDTRATATYSIDLRPLEEKGVKLKTKKDVLGHRFGYLERRGLYWYSDTEEWV
;
A
#
# COMPACT_ATOMS: atom_id res chain seq x y z
N MET A 1 -5.16 35.23 23.83
CA MET A 1 -6.46 34.60 23.52
C MET A 1 -6.25 33.12 23.59
N ASP A 2 -6.76 32.53 24.65
CA ASP A 2 -6.54 31.12 24.95
C ASP A 2 -7.55 30.25 24.21
N TYR A 3 -7.19 28.99 23.98
CA TYR A 3 -8.07 28.07 23.24
C TYR A 3 -9.43 27.89 23.92
N THR A 4 -9.47 28.03 25.24
CA THR A 4 -10.70 27.98 26.06
C THR A 4 -11.66 29.13 25.76
N GLU A 5 -11.17 30.28 25.29
CA GLU A 5 -11.95 31.49 24.99
C GLU A 5 -12.63 31.45 23.60
N ILE A 6 -12.31 30.46 22.77
CA ILE A 6 -12.95 30.30 21.45
C ILE A 6 -14.40 29.80 21.64
N SER A 7 -15.37 30.34 20.89
CA SER A 7 -16.76 29.89 20.94
C SER A 7 -16.90 28.41 20.55
N LYS A 8 -17.89 27.71 21.13
CA LYS A 8 -18.11 26.28 20.87
C LYS A 8 -18.35 25.98 19.38
N GLU A 9 -19.05 26.87 18.69
CA GLU A 9 -19.35 26.78 17.25
C GLU A 9 -18.10 26.83 16.37
N ILE A 10 -17.08 27.58 16.77
CA ILE A 10 -15.83 27.69 16.01
C ILE A 10 -14.85 26.59 16.40
N LYS A 11 -14.88 26.14 17.67
CA LYS A 11 -14.01 25.09 18.19
C LYS A 11 -14.07 23.79 17.38
N LYS A 12 -15.23 23.42 16.81
CA LYS A 12 -15.36 22.24 15.93
C LYS A 12 -14.45 22.29 14.69
N TYR A 13 -14.08 23.49 14.23
CA TYR A 13 -13.24 23.69 13.05
C TYR A 13 -11.78 24.02 13.39
N VAL A 14 -11.42 24.11 14.68
CA VAL A 14 -10.07 24.47 15.13
C VAL A 14 -9.37 23.31 15.82
N ARG A 15 -8.27 22.83 15.23
CA ARG A 15 -7.41 21.82 15.84
C ARG A 15 -6.56 22.43 16.95
N LYS A 16 -6.75 21.95 18.19
CA LYS A 16 -6.05 22.47 19.39
C LYS A 16 -4.53 22.47 19.26
N SER A 17 -3.93 21.39 18.73
CA SER A 17 -2.48 21.28 18.55
C SER A 17 -1.93 22.37 17.61
N THR A 18 -2.65 22.66 16.52
CA THR A 18 -2.27 23.67 15.54
C THR A 18 -2.42 25.08 16.11
N TYR A 19 -3.49 25.34 16.87
CA TYR A 19 -3.71 26.65 17.50
C TYR A 19 -2.66 26.98 18.57
N ILE A 20 -2.25 25.98 19.38
CA ILE A 20 -1.25 26.17 20.44
C ILE A 20 0.13 26.46 19.85
N ALA A 21 0.49 25.81 18.73
CA ALA A 21 1.79 25.99 18.07
C ALA A 21 1.98 27.38 17.42
N MET A 22 0.91 28.13 17.19
CA MET A 22 0.94 29.45 16.55
C MET A 22 1.25 30.58 17.54
N ASN A 23 1.87 31.65 17.05
CA ASN A 23 2.06 32.89 17.80
C ASN A 23 0.75 33.71 17.90
N LYS A 24 0.73 34.78 18.69
CA LYS A 24 -0.49 35.56 19.00
C LYS A 24 -1.12 36.19 17.75
N GLU A 25 -0.31 36.62 16.78
CA GLU A 25 -0.78 37.26 15.55
C GLU A 25 -1.34 36.22 14.56
N GLU A 26 -0.63 35.10 14.41
CA GLU A 26 -1.07 33.94 13.63
C GLU A 26 -2.39 33.37 14.13
N ARG A 27 -2.55 33.23 15.47
CA ARG A 27 -3.82 32.78 16.08
C ARG A 27 -4.98 33.69 15.70
N LYS A 28 -4.75 35.02 15.66
CA LYS A 28 -5.77 36.01 15.29
C LYS A 28 -6.15 35.88 13.81
N LEU A 29 -5.16 35.73 12.93
CA LEU A 29 -5.40 35.55 11.50
C LEU A 29 -6.11 34.22 11.20
N TYR A 30 -5.66 33.15 11.85
CA TYR A 30 -6.24 31.81 11.73
C TYR A 30 -7.70 31.78 12.18
N LEU A 31 -8.03 32.34 13.35
CA LEU A 31 -9.42 32.44 13.81
C LEU A 31 -10.29 33.29 12.88
N LYS A 32 -9.75 34.35 12.28
CA LYS A 32 -10.47 35.17 11.29
C LYS A 32 -10.81 34.36 10.03
N ALA A 33 -9.88 33.53 9.56
CA ALA A 33 -10.11 32.64 8.41
C ALA A 33 -11.16 31.57 8.72
N VAL A 34 -11.05 30.90 9.87
CA VAL A 34 -12.01 29.86 10.29
C VAL A 34 -13.41 30.44 10.46
N LYS A 35 -13.56 31.64 11.04
CA LYS A 35 -14.86 32.33 11.15
C LYS A 35 -15.52 32.56 9.80
N ARG A 36 -14.74 33.01 8.81
CA ARG A 36 -15.25 33.23 7.44
C ARG A 36 -15.71 31.93 6.78
N LEU A 37 -14.97 30.84 7.00
CA LEU A 37 -15.34 29.53 6.48
C LEU A 37 -16.60 28.99 7.16
N ALA A 38 -16.73 29.14 8.48
CA ALA A 38 -17.92 28.71 9.21
C ALA A 38 -19.18 29.43 8.70
N HIS A 39 -19.14 30.76 8.55
CA HIS A 39 -20.27 31.54 8.03
C HIS A 39 -20.66 31.12 6.61
N LYS A 40 -19.67 30.88 5.74
CA LYS A 40 -19.94 30.45 4.36
C LYS A 40 -20.56 29.06 4.28
N LEU A 41 -20.27 28.18 5.24
CA LEU A 41 -20.90 26.87 5.33
C LEU A 41 -22.36 26.99 5.81
N ASP A 42 -22.62 27.84 6.80
CA ASP A 42 -23.98 28.05 7.29
C ASP A 42 -24.89 28.68 6.20
N GLU A 43 -24.37 29.60 5.38
CA GLU A 43 -25.09 30.15 4.20
C GLU A 43 -25.45 29.08 3.14
N LEU A 44 -24.60 28.05 2.98
CA LEU A 44 -24.86 26.96 2.03
C LEU A 44 -25.95 26.00 2.53
N ASP A 45 -26.08 25.85 3.84
CA ASP A 45 -27.15 25.06 4.45
C ASP A 45 -28.50 25.81 4.37
N GLU A 46 -28.51 27.12 4.58
CA GLU A 46 -29.75 27.94 4.56
C GLU A 46 -30.29 28.23 3.15
N SER A 47 -29.43 28.29 2.13
CA SER A 47 -29.84 28.48 0.72
C SER A 47 -30.49 27.24 0.08
N SER A 48 -30.66 26.15 0.83
CA SER A 48 -31.34 24.93 0.39
C SER A 48 -32.85 24.90 0.69
N SER A 49 -33.41 25.96 1.28
CA SER A 49 -34.77 25.98 1.83
C SER A 49 -35.65 27.14 1.32
N THR A 50 -35.94 27.17 0.01
CA THR A 50 -37.08 27.95 -0.51
C THR A 50 -37.87 27.20 -1.61
N SER A 51 -39.10 26.81 -1.25
CA SER A 51 -40.31 26.60 -2.06
C SER A 51 -40.75 25.18 -2.49
N SER A 52 -41.83 24.75 -1.81
CA SER A 52 -43.06 24.10 -2.30
C SER A 52 -43.13 22.57 -2.47
N ASP A 53 -43.91 21.96 -1.56
CA ASP A 53 -44.85 20.85 -1.74
C ASP A 53 -44.50 19.73 -2.74
N GLU A 54 -43.80 18.73 -2.23
CA GLU A 54 -44.28 17.34 -2.23
C GLU A 54 -43.52 16.59 -1.13
N VAL A 55 -44.24 15.81 -0.33
CA VAL A 55 -43.66 14.98 0.74
C VAL A 55 -42.92 13.80 0.10
N ILE A 56 -41.78 14.09 -0.52
CA ILE A 56 -40.80 13.10 -0.92
C ILE A 56 -39.91 12.93 0.30
N LYS A 57 -40.22 11.93 1.13
CA LYS A 57 -39.33 11.46 2.19
C LYS A 57 -37.91 11.47 1.61
N PRO A 58 -36.93 12.17 2.23
CA PRO A 58 -35.58 12.18 1.70
C PRO A 58 -35.12 10.72 1.72
N GLN A 59 -35.16 10.07 0.56
CA GLN A 59 -34.41 8.86 0.34
C GLN A 59 -33.00 9.29 0.68
N ARG A 60 -32.51 8.85 1.85
CA ARG A 60 -31.09 8.83 2.13
C ARG A 60 -30.50 8.23 0.86
N LYS A 61 -29.93 9.09 0.00
CA LYS A 61 -28.97 8.64 -0.99
C LYS A 61 -27.90 8.09 -0.10
N GLU A 62 -27.95 6.77 0.09
CA GLU A 62 -26.87 6.05 0.71
C GLU A 62 -25.66 6.56 -0.04
N TYR A 63 -24.81 7.31 0.66
CA TYR A 63 -23.48 7.59 0.19
C TYR A 63 -22.86 6.21 0.11
N THR A 64 -23.05 5.55 -1.03
CA THR A 64 -22.24 4.42 -1.43
C THR A 64 -20.86 5.00 -1.40
N LYS A 65 -20.13 4.71 -0.32
CA LYS A 65 -18.71 5.02 -0.21
C LYS A 65 -18.14 4.70 -1.58
N PRO A 66 -17.38 5.61 -2.22
CA PRO A 66 -16.81 5.32 -3.52
C PRO A 66 -16.18 3.95 -3.36
N VAL A 67 -16.69 2.98 -4.13
CA VAL A 67 -16.14 1.64 -4.13
C VAL A 67 -14.76 1.87 -4.71
N TYR A 68 -13.77 2.06 -3.84
CA TYR A 68 -12.37 2.04 -4.21
C TYR A 68 -12.19 0.65 -4.76
N ARG A 69 -12.39 0.49 -6.07
CA ARG A 69 -12.06 -0.71 -6.80
C ARG A 69 -10.60 -0.93 -6.45
N LYS A 70 -10.34 -1.95 -5.64
CA LYS A 70 -9.00 -2.41 -5.34
C LYS A 70 -8.34 -2.56 -6.71
N LEU A 71 -7.40 -1.66 -7.03
CA LEU A 71 -6.73 -1.71 -8.32
C LEU A 71 -5.95 -3.01 -8.29
N ASN A 72 -6.50 -4.03 -8.97
CA ASN A 72 -5.91 -5.36 -9.04
C ASN A 72 -4.62 -5.36 -9.87
N SER A 73 -4.26 -4.22 -10.46
CA SER A 73 -3.03 -4.06 -11.19
C SER A 73 -2.40 -2.69 -10.95
N ARG A 74 -1.08 -2.64 -10.99
CA ARG A 74 -0.30 -1.40 -10.94
C ARG A 74 0.75 -1.40 -12.04
N SER A 75 0.88 -0.30 -12.75
CA SER A 75 1.97 -0.09 -13.71
C SER A 75 3.25 0.27 -12.98
N ILE A 76 4.36 -0.30 -13.44
CA ILE A 76 5.71 -0.03 -12.98
C ILE A 76 6.61 0.30 -14.16
N ASN A 77 7.69 1.04 -13.92
CA ASN A 77 8.62 1.44 -14.96
C ASN A 77 10.00 0.78 -14.80
N PHE A 78 10.56 0.34 -15.92
CA PHE A 78 11.93 -0.11 -16.07
C PHE A 78 12.77 1.01 -16.66
N VAL A 79 13.96 1.21 -16.10
CA VAL A 79 14.89 2.30 -16.41
C VAL A 79 16.32 1.78 -16.53
N GLY A 80 17.20 2.57 -17.13
CA GLY A 80 18.62 2.25 -17.22
C GLY A 80 18.98 1.22 -18.30
N MET A 81 18.09 0.94 -19.26
CA MET A 81 18.32 0.00 -20.36
C MET A 81 19.60 0.31 -21.16
N ARG A 82 19.88 1.60 -21.38
CA ARG A 82 21.09 2.09 -22.06
C ARG A 82 22.40 1.62 -21.42
N PHE A 83 22.41 1.30 -20.14
CA PHE A 83 23.60 0.86 -19.41
C PHE A 83 23.79 -0.66 -19.40
N HIS A 84 22.82 -1.41 -19.92
CA HIS A 84 22.77 -2.87 -19.82
C HIS A 84 22.52 -3.54 -21.19
N GLY A 85 23.07 -2.96 -22.25
CA GLY A 85 23.06 -3.53 -23.60
C GLY A 85 21.94 -3.04 -24.50
N ASP A 86 21.26 -1.95 -24.12
CA ASP A 86 20.26 -1.25 -24.93
C ASP A 86 19.13 -2.16 -25.44
N HIS A 87 18.70 -3.08 -24.59
CA HIS A 87 17.60 -3.99 -24.88
C HIS A 87 16.30 -3.20 -25.12
N ARG A 88 15.56 -3.58 -26.17
CA ARG A 88 14.21 -3.09 -26.41
C ARG A 88 13.19 -4.15 -25.99
N PHE A 89 12.38 -3.79 -25.01
CA PHE A 89 11.39 -4.70 -24.46
C PHE A 89 10.26 -4.97 -25.45
N SER A 90 9.82 -6.23 -25.52
CA SER A 90 8.70 -6.68 -26.34
C SER A 90 7.72 -7.53 -25.52
N CYS A 91 6.55 -7.82 -26.10
CA CYS A 91 5.57 -8.70 -25.47
C CYS A 91 6.02 -10.18 -25.40
N ASP A 92 7.03 -10.57 -26.19
CA ASP A 92 7.56 -11.93 -26.22
C ASP A 92 8.66 -12.17 -25.18
N ASP A 93 9.13 -11.10 -24.54
CA ASP A 93 10.20 -11.16 -23.56
C ASP A 93 9.77 -11.89 -22.28
N THR A 94 10.53 -12.93 -21.92
CA THR A 94 10.37 -13.60 -20.63
C THR A 94 11.21 -12.90 -19.57
N ILE A 95 10.53 -12.22 -18.64
CA ILE A 95 11.15 -11.33 -17.65
C ILE A 95 10.87 -11.84 -16.24
N LYS A 96 11.83 -11.63 -15.35
CA LYS A 96 11.63 -11.75 -13.90
C LYS A 96 12.30 -10.61 -13.16
N LEU A 97 11.78 -10.31 -11.98
CA LEU A 97 12.37 -9.35 -11.06
C LEU A 97 13.28 -10.06 -10.06
N LYS A 98 14.37 -9.41 -9.65
CA LYS A 98 15.29 -9.93 -8.64
C LYS A 98 15.69 -8.82 -7.67
N LYS A 99 15.54 -9.06 -6.37
CA LYS A 99 16.05 -8.17 -5.32
C LYS A 99 17.56 -7.99 -5.41
N GLU A 100 18.03 -6.76 -5.18
CA GLU A 100 19.44 -6.45 -4.97
C GLU A 100 19.60 -5.60 -3.72
N ASP A 101 19.94 -6.25 -2.60
CA ASP A 101 20.06 -5.57 -1.29
C ASP A 101 21.41 -4.84 -1.12
N ASN A 102 22.43 -5.27 -1.86
CA ASN A 102 23.80 -4.76 -1.76
C ASN A 102 24.14 -3.74 -2.87
N ASN A 103 23.13 -3.05 -3.43
CA ASN A 103 23.40 -2.04 -4.44
C ASN A 103 23.96 -0.77 -3.77
N PRO A 104 25.10 -0.23 -4.23
CA PRO A 104 25.76 0.90 -3.57
C PRO A 104 24.99 2.22 -3.67
N LYS A 105 24.02 2.33 -4.59
CA LYS A 105 23.26 3.57 -4.84
C LYS A 105 21.85 3.54 -4.26
N ASP A 106 21.22 2.37 -4.21
CA ASP A 106 19.84 2.22 -3.76
C ASP A 106 19.62 0.85 -3.11
N SER A 107 19.43 0.82 -1.78
CA SER A 107 19.16 -0.41 -1.03
C SER A 107 17.86 -1.11 -1.44
N ASN A 108 16.94 -0.40 -2.10
CA ASN A 108 15.70 -0.96 -2.61
C ASN A 108 15.80 -1.45 -4.05
N ALA A 109 16.99 -1.41 -4.67
CA ALA A 109 17.18 -1.76 -6.07
C ALA A 109 16.57 -3.13 -6.41
N ILE A 110 15.90 -3.18 -7.55
CA ILE A 110 15.34 -4.40 -8.14
C ILE A 110 15.84 -4.50 -9.57
N LYS A 111 16.54 -5.60 -9.86
CA LYS A 111 17.03 -5.95 -11.19
C LYS A 111 15.91 -6.53 -12.04
N VAL A 112 15.85 -6.07 -13.28
CA VAL A 112 15.03 -6.64 -14.34
C VAL A 112 15.90 -7.63 -15.11
N MET A 113 15.54 -8.90 -15.01
CA MET A 113 16.26 -10.00 -15.64
C MET A 113 15.47 -10.50 -16.85
N LEU A 114 16.14 -10.62 -17.99
CA LEU A 114 15.58 -11.15 -19.23
C LEU A 114 16.15 -12.55 -19.51
N MET A 115 15.31 -13.49 -19.91
CA MET A 115 15.76 -14.80 -20.40
C MET A 115 16.24 -14.66 -21.84
N LYS A 116 17.54 -14.84 -22.07
CA LYS A 116 18.15 -14.85 -23.40
C LYS A 116 19.10 -16.03 -23.52
N ASP A 117 19.00 -16.81 -24.59
CA ASP A 117 19.86 -17.99 -24.82
C ASP A 117 19.86 -18.98 -23.63
N LYS A 118 18.68 -19.19 -23.02
CA LYS A 118 18.48 -20.02 -21.82
C LYS A 118 19.25 -19.53 -20.58
N LYS A 119 19.72 -18.28 -20.57
CA LYS A 119 20.41 -17.64 -19.44
C LYS A 119 19.69 -16.36 -19.03
N TRP A 120 19.66 -16.10 -17.73
CA TRP A 120 19.10 -14.86 -17.19
C TRP A 120 20.14 -13.74 -17.25
N LYS A 121 19.88 -12.71 -18.04
CA LYS A 121 20.74 -11.53 -18.17
C LYS A 121 20.07 -10.31 -17.57
N HIS A 122 20.82 -9.52 -16.81
CA HIS A 122 20.35 -8.24 -16.28
C HIS A 122 20.31 -7.20 -17.40
N VAL A 123 19.17 -6.53 -17.58
CA VAL A 123 18.93 -5.59 -18.70
C VAL A 123 18.43 -4.22 -18.29
N ALA A 124 17.91 -4.06 -17.07
CA ALA A 124 17.39 -2.80 -16.55
C ALA A 124 17.20 -2.86 -15.04
N TYR A 125 16.94 -1.71 -14.42
CA TYR A 125 16.43 -1.62 -13.06
C TYR A 125 14.96 -1.19 -13.06
N VAL A 126 14.24 -1.52 -12.00
CA VAL A 126 12.94 -0.87 -11.73
C VAL A 126 13.18 0.56 -11.25
N ALA A 127 12.33 1.50 -11.68
CA ALA A 127 12.35 2.87 -11.21
C ALA A 127 12.26 2.94 -9.68
N ARG A 128 12.93 3.90 -9.05
CA ARG A 128 13.13 3.94 -7.60
C ARG A 128 11.80 3.94 -6.82
N GLU A 129 10.85 4.75 -7.24
CA GLU A 129 9.54 4.89 -6.58
C GLU A 129 8.73 3.59 -6.66
N ASP A 130 8.80 2.91 -7.81
CA ASP A 130 8.15 1.62 -8.02
C ASP A 130 8.87 0.50 -7.28
N ALA A 131 10.20 0.55 -7.20
CA ALA A 131 11.00 -0.40 -6.46
C ALA A 131 10.71 -0.33 -4.95
N MET A 132 10.63 0.88 -4.39
CA MET A 132 10.24 1.08 -2.98
C MET A 132 8.87 0.47 -2.68
N TRP A 133 7.89 0.68 -3.56
CA TRP A 133 6.58 0.06 -3.39
C TRP A 133 6.63 -1.47 -3.57
N LEU A 134 7.32 -1.99 -4.57
CA LEU A 134 7.45 -3.43 -4.79
C LEU A 134 8.09 -4.15 -3.60
N ARG A 135 9.03 -3.49 -2.92
CA ARG A 135 9.64 -4.02 -1.70
C ARG A 135 8.65 -4.22 -0.55
N THR A 136 7.49 -3.56 -0.56
CA THR A 136 6.42 -3.80 0.41
C THR A 136 5.46 -4.92 -0.01
N VAL A 137 5.62 -5.48 -1.20
CA VAL A 137 4.78 -6.57 -1.73
C VAL A 137 5.48 -7.90 -1.50
N ASP A 138 4.81 -8.80 -0.78
CA ASP A 138 5.32 -10.15 -0.55
C ASP A 138 5.46 -10.93 -1.86
N GLU A 139 6.56 -11.67 -1.98
CA GLU A 139 6.86 -12.53 -3.13
C GLU A 139 6.75 -11.82 -4.50
N PHE A 140 7.06 -10.51 -4.58
CA PHE A 140 6.90 -9.76 -5.82
C PHE A 140 7.66 -10.34 -7.03
N GLU A 141 8.73 -11.10 -6.78
CA GLU A 141 9.53 -11.78 -7.80
C GLU A 141 8.74 -12.85 -8.58
N LYS A 142 7.63 -13.34 -8.02
CA LYS A 142 6.74 -14.34 -8.64
C LYS A 142 5.55 -13.71 -9.37
N LEU A 143 5.39 -12.38 -9.31
CA LEU A 143 4.24 -11.72 -9.92
C LEU A 143 4.34 -11.76 -11.45
N SER A 144 3.20 -11.94 -12.11
CA SER A 144 3.13 -11.89 -13.55
C SER A 144 3.20 -10.44 -14.03
N LEU A 145 4.17 -10.17 -14.90
CA LEU A 145 4.36 -8.88 -15.55
C LEU A 145 3.70 -8.92 -16.94
N LYS A 146 2.93 -7.91 -17.27
CA LYS A 146 2.34 -7.72 -18.59
C LYS A 146 2.94 -6.48 -19.23
N TRP A 147 3.54 -6.64 -20.40
CA TRP A 147 4.09 -5.52 -21.16
C TRP A 147 2.95 -4.56 -21.58
N GLU A 148 3.17 -3.26 -21.40
CA GLU A 148 2.21 -2.22 -21.81
C GLU A 148 2.75 -1.37 -22.95
N LYS A 149 3.94 -0.78 -22.75
CA LYS A 149 4.57 0.12 -23.70
C LYS A 149 6.07 0.23 -23.42
N ASP A 150 6.83 0.62 -24.42
CA ASP A 150 8.23 0.97 -24.30
C ASP A 150 8.55 2.31 -24.98
N THR A 151 9.67 2.88 -24.57
CA THR A 151 10.33 4.00 -25.22
C THR A 151 11.81 3.65 -25.39
N ARG A 152 12.59 4.52 -26.05
CA ARG A 152 14.04 4.32 -26.17
C ARG A 152 14.77 4.20 -24.83
N ALA A 153 14.23 4.77 -23.74
CA ALA A 153 14.93 4.88 -22.46
C ALA A 153 14.20 4.19 -21.29
N THR A 154 12.93 3.84 -21.47
CA THR A 154 12.11 3.20 -20.43
C THR A 154 11.19 2.13 -21.00
N ALA A 155 10.72 1.21 -20.16
CA ALA A 155 9.59 0.34 -20.48
C ALA A 155 8.60 0.31 -19.32
N THR A 156 7.32 0.18 -19.62
CA THR A 156 6.23 0.14 -18.63
C THR A 156 5.56 -1.23 -18.68
N TYR A 157 5.41 -1.85 -17.51
CA TYR A 157 4.75 -3.14 -17.31
C TYR A 157 3.64 -3.00 -16.27
N SER A 158 2.49 -3.64 -16.48
CA SER A 158 1.51 -3.85 -15.41
C SER A 158 1.83 -5.12 -14.63
N ILE A 159 1.68 -5.01 -13.32
CA ILE A 159 1.77 -6.13 -12.39
C ILE A 159 0.36 -6.48 -11.95
N ASP A 160 0.01 -7.76 -12.03
CA ASP A 160 -1.22 -8.29 -11.45
C ASP A 160 -1.02 -8.59 -9.96
N LEU A 161 -1.80 -7.93 -9.11
CA LEU A 161 -1.75 -8.02 -7.65
C LEU A 161 -2.76 -9.02 -7.08
N ARG A 162 -3.47 -9.77 -7.94
CA ARG A 162 -4.36 -10.82 -7.46
C ARG A 162 -3.54 -11.87 -6.67
N PRO A 163 -4.06 -12.34 -5.52
CA PRO A 163 -3.38 -13.36 -4.73
C PRO A 163 -3.00 -14.54 -5.62
N LEU A 164 -1.74 -14.98 -5.55
CA LEU A 164 -1.25 -16.17 -6.28
C LEU A 164 -2.09 -17.42 -6.00
N GLU A 165 -2.83 -17.43 -4.88
CA GLU A 165 -3.73 -18.50 -4.44
C GLU A 165 -4.95 -18.71 -5.35
N GLU A 166 -5.41 -17.68 -6.10
CA GLU A 166 -6.58 -17.82 -6.99
C GLU A 166 -6.24 -18.51 -8.33
N LYS A 167 -4.95 -18.74 -8.64
CA LYS A 167 -4.51 -19.44 -9.87
C LYS A 167 -4.43 -20.97 -9.72
N GLY A 168 -5.12 -21.55 -8.73
CA GLY A 168 -5.33 -23.01 -8.67
C GLY A 168 -4.21 -23.83 -8.03
N VAL A 169 -3.35 -23.21 -7.22
CA VAL A 169 -2.47 -23.98 -6.32
C VAL A 169 -3.28 -24.30 -5.07
N LYS A 170 -3.79 -25.53 -4.98
CA LYS A 170 -4.36 -26.06 -3.73
C LYS A 170 -3.29 -25.93 -2.64
N LEU A 171 -3.43 -24.92 -1.78
CA LEU A 171 -2.74 -24.89 -0.51
C LEU A 171 -3.20 -26.11 0.27
N LYS A 172 -2.36 -27.15 0.31
CA LYS A 172 -2.50 -28.20 1.33
C LYS A 172 -2.37 -27.50 2.67
N THR A 173 -3.50 -27.24 3.30
CA THR A 173 -3.50 -26.76 4.67
C THR A 173 -2.84 -27.83 5.54
N LYS A 174 -2.01 -27.42 6.50
CA LYS A 174 -1.33 -28.30 7.47
C LYS A 174 -2.28 -29.22 8.27
N LYS A 175 -3.60 -29.09 8.12
CA LYS A 175 -4.58 -30.02 8.68
C LYS A 175 -4.60 -31.39 7.99
N ASP A 176 -4.10 -31.50 6.76
CA ASP A 176 -4.12 -32.76 6.00
C ASP A 176 -2.96 -33.73 6.35
N VAL A 177 -2.05 -33.35 7.26
CA VAL A 177 -0.87 -34.17 7.63
C VAL A 177 -0.94 -34.76 9.05
N LEU A 178 -1.92 -34.38 9.87
CA LEU A 178 -2.06 -34.91 11.24
C LEU A 178 -3.28 -35.81 11.45
N GLY A 179 -3.95 -36.17 10.37
CA GLY A 179 -5.08 -37.10 10.38
C GLY A 179 -4.71 -38.57 10.33
N HIS A 180 -3.58 -39.04 10.88
CA HIS A 180 -3.32 -40.48 11.07
C HIS A 180 -2.19 -40.72 12.09
N ARG A 181 -2.58 -40.96 13.34
CA ARG A 181 -1.98 -41.89 14.33
C ARG A 181 -2.34 -41.43 15.76
N PHE A 182 -3.59 -41.69 16.14
CA PHE A 182 -3.88 -42.02 17.53
C PHE A 182 -3.57 -43.51 17.72
N GLY A 183 -2.46 -43.79 18.37
CA GLY A 183 -2.13 -45.10 18.91
C GLY A 183 -1.79 -44.91 20.38
N TYR A 184 -2.70 -45.34 21.24
CA TYR A 184 -2.56 -45.44 22.70
C TYR A 184 -1.33 -46.26 23.09
N LEU A 185 -0.56 -45.79 24.09
CA LEU A 185 0.16 -46.59 25.10
C LEU A 185 0.84 -45.59 26.06
N GLU A 186 0.25 -45.25 27.18
CA GLU A 186 0.29 -45.93 28.49
C GLU A 186 1.34 -45.35 29.44
N ARG A 187 0.91 -45.21 30.70
CA ARG A 187 1.57 -44.51 31.80
C ARG A 187 2.78 -45.27 32.32
N ARG A 188 3.82 -44.53 32.68
CA ARG A 188 4.83 -44.74 33.76
C ARG A 188 5.82 -43.58 33.56
N GLY A 189 6.19 -42.73 34.50
CA GLY A 189 6.16 -42.75 35.95
C GLY A 189 7.48 -42.10 36.39
N LEU A 190 7.39 -41.05 37.21
CA LEU A 190 8.32 -40.70 38.30
C LEU A 190 9.74 -40.10 38.02
N TYR A 191 10.00 -39.09 38.86
CA TYR A 191 11.26 -38.52 39.43
C TYR A 191 12.12 -37.47 38.67
N TRP A 192 12.07 -36.24 39.24
CA TRP A 192 13.13 -35.30 39.67
C TRP A 192 14.56 -35.43 39.10
N TYR A 193 15.15 -34.31 38.61
CA TYR A 193 16.17 -33.52 39.34
C TYR A 193 16.54 -32.22 38.60
N SER A 194 17.08 -31.29 39.37
CA SER A 194 17.49 -29.92 39.05
C SER A 194 18.91 -29.81 38.46
N ASP A 195 19.18 -28.58 38.01
CA ASP A 195 20.48 -27.87 38.02
C ASP A 195 21.52 -28.10 36.92
N THR A 196 21.92 -26.95 36.36
CA THR A 196 23.28 -26.55 35.94
C THR A 196 23.94 -27.39 34.83
N GLU A 197 24.72 -26.87 33.88
CA GLU A 197 25.78 -25.88 33.99
C GLU A 197 26.23 -25.51 32.55
N GLU A 198 26.82 -24.34 32.43
CA GLU A 198 27.62 -23.83 31.30
C GLU A 198 28.70 -24.82 30.85
N TRP A 199 29.17 -24.77 29.59
CA TRP A 199 30.60 -24.88 29.26
C TRP A 199 30.88 -24.24 27.87
N VAL A 200 31.76 -23.23 27.92
CA VAL A 200 32.75 -22.69 26.95
C VAL A 200 32.31 -22.17 25.58
#